data_AF-U9UN67-F1
#
_entry.id   AF-U9UN67-F1
#
_cell.length_a   1.000
_cell.length_b   1.000
_cell.length_c   1.000
_cell.angle_alpha   90.00
_cell.angle_beta   90.00
_cell.angle_gamma   90.00
#
_symmetry.space_group_name_H-M   'P 1'
#
loop_
_entity.id
_entity.type
_entity.pdbx_description
1 polymer ?
#
loop_
_entity_poly.entity_id
_entity_poly.type
_entity_poly.pdbx_seq_one_letter_code
_entity_poly.pdbx_strand_id
1 'polypeptide(L)'
;ISLILPVDRDRLKIKDHQQVDSSTQFEQLIIPLQIEPTRNLSQRNTNNLYHDLNHMILNKQYTVISKYQYASLLDQSYGYKLNAGIKEIIRDNKETILSAIVVLFIIILVFLWAKRKGERNKDNEDNEENEKNEDEERSNMIILKVGLSLMDFVLDGLFIYKNGYDIKILFIPSLVIFAFASIFNLILALSLIIYENFKHDKFKEWLKKNSIVASIFTLFSATNVEVLNVLTSKIGGFKMFSATFKKNTISTIFWLSVTNFIVKDIPQFGIQAYYITHVISYNVIPFLTLVTSSAMVVLNVIGKLYNIIIECQKRSTDDDDDDGD
;
A
#
# COMPACT_ATOMS: atom_id res chain seq x y z
N ILE A 1 -21.10 2.72 -33.05
CA ILE A 1 -22.02 3.48 -32.16
C ILE A 1 -22.55 4.75 -32.83
N SER A 2 -21.71 5.65 -33.38
CA SER A 2 -22.16 6.88 -34.05
C SER A 2 -23.16 6.69 -35.21
N LEU A 3 -23.16 5.53 -35.86
CA LEU A 3 -24.11 5.21 -36.94
C LEU A 3 -25.48 4.73 -36.43
N ILE A 4 -25.59 4.42 -35.14
CA ILE A 4 -26.76 3.77 -34.53
C ILE A 4 -27.44 4.73 -33.55
N LEU A 5 -26.64 5.42 -32.74
CA LEU A 5 -27.08 6.35 -31.73
C LEU A 5 -27.12 7.76 -32.34
N PRO A 6 -28.20 8.55 -32.16
CA PRO A 6 -28.33 9.89 -32.75
C PRO A 6 -27.47 10.91 -31.98
N VAL A 7 -26.15 10.80 -32.15
CA VAL A 7 -25.13 11.64 -31.53
C VAL A 7 -24.03 11.92 -32.53
N ASP A 8 -23.56 13.16 -32.52
CA ASP A 8 -22.45 13.58 -33.38
C ASP A 8 -21.16 12.85 -33.00
N ARG A 9 -20.36 12.50 -34.02
CA ARG A 9 -19.18 11.64 -33.84
C ARG A 9 -18.11 12.28 -32.95
N ASP A 10 -17.95 13.60 -33.02
CA ASP A 10 -17.04 14.40 -32.21
C ASP A 10 -17.36 14.33 -30.71
N ARG A 11 -18.63 14.09 -30.34
CA ARG A 11 -19.06 13.90 -28.95
C ARG A 11 -18.79 12.49 -28.41
N LEU A 12 -18.36 11.54 -29.25
CA LEU A 12 -18.03 10.19 -28.81
C LEU A 12 -16.51 10.02 -28.69
N LYS A 13 -16.04 9.85 -27.46
CA LYS A 13 -14.63 9.59 -27.15
C LYS A 13 -14.45 8.16 -26.65
N ILE A 14 -13.50 7.46 -27.24
CA ILE A 14 -13.05 6.14 -26.78
C ILE A 14 -11.63 6.35 -26.24
N LYS A 15 -11.35 5.81 -25.06
CA LYS A 15 -9.99 5.76 -24.53
C LYS A 15 -9.36 4.43 -24.95
N ASP A 16 -8.06 4.43 -25.23
CA ASP A 16 -7.35 3.24 -25.70
C ASP A 16 -7.04 2.21 -24.59
N HIS A 17 -7.55 2.43 -23.37
CA HIS A 17 -7.39 1.50 -22.26
C HIS A 17 -8.43 0.40 -22.32
N GLN A 18 -8.01 -0.83 -22.01
CA GLN A 18 -8.86 -2.00 -21.92
C GLN A 18 -8.77 -2.57 -20.51
N GLN A 19 -9.90 -3.02 -19.99
CA GLN A 19 -9.99 -3.71 -18.70
C GLN A 19 -10.69 -5.05 -18.91
N VAL A 20 -10.18 -6.09 -18.26
CA VAL A 20 -10.85 -7.40 -18.24
C VAL A 20 -12.02 -7.36 -17.25
N ASP A 21 -13.17 -7.88 -17.66
CA ASP A 21 -14.27 -8.15 -16.73
C ASP A 21 -14.01 -9.48 -16.01
N SER A 22 -13.49 -9.38 -14.80
CA SER A 22 -13.20 -10.53 -13.93
C SER A 22 -14.47 -11.13 -13.27
N SER A 23 -15.66 -10.55 -13.50
CA SER A 23 -16.93 -11.03 -12.92
C SER A 23 -17.61 -12.13 -13.74
N THR A 24 -17.16 -12.37 -14.96
CA THR A 24 -17.73 -13.35 -15.88
C THR A 24 -16.85 -14.59 -16.02
N GLN A 25 -17.45 -15.75 -16.30
CA GLN A 25 -16.72 -17.01 -16.52
C GLN A 25 -15.85 -16.97 -17.80
N PHE A 26 -16.29 -16.22 -18.80
CA PHE A 26 -15.55 -16.01 -20.04
C PHE A 26 -14.79 -14.68 -19.96
N GLU A 27 -13.61 -14.62 -20.55
CA GLU A 27 -12.85 -13.37 -20.65
C GLU A 27 -13.61 -12.38 -21.53
N GLN A 28 -14.16 -11.34 -20.91
CA GLN A 28 -14.80 -10.21 -21.58
C GLN A 28 -13.96 -8.94 -21.37
N LEU A 29 -14.09 -7.99 -22.30
CA LEU A 29 -13.41 -6.71 -22.24
C LEU A 29 -14.43 -5.60 -21.97
N ILE A 30 -14.12 -4.76 -20.99
CA ILE A 30 -14.83 -3.51 -20.75
C ILE A 30 -14.24 -2.46 -21.70
N ILE A 31 -15.09 -1.86 -22.52
CA ILE A 31 -14.71 -0.82 -23.48
C ILE A 31 -15.19 0.53 -22.97
N PRO A 32 -14.31 1.52 -22.77
CA PRO A 32 -14.71 2.83 -22.29
C PRO A 32 -15.30 3.63 -23.45
N LEU A 33 -16.54 4.08 -23.28
CA LEU A 33 -17.19 5.03 -24.19
C LEU A 33 -17.64 6.24 -23.39
N GLN A 34 -17.10 7.41 -23.75
CA GLN A 34 -17.50 8.70 -23.19
C GLN A 34 -18.37 9.44 -24.20
N ILE A 35 -19.50 9.97 -23.70
CA ILE A 35 -20.42 10.81 -24.47
C ILE A 35 -20.32 12.23 -23.89
N GLU A 36 -19.83 13.17 -24.69
CA GLU A 36 -19.66 14.56 -24.24
C GLU A 36 -21.01 15.28 -24.10
N PRO A 37 -21.18 16.11 -23.05
CA PRO A 37 -22.36 16.94 -22.90
C PRO A 37 -22.43 18.01 -24.00
N THR A 38 -23.62 18.50 -24.27
CA THR A 38 -23.86 19.59 -25.21
C THR A 38 -24.74 20.65 -24.57
N ARG A 39 -24.51 21.91 -24.94
CA ARG A 39 -25.37 23.05 -24.59
C ARG A 39 -26.43 23.33 -25.67
N ASN A 40 -26.34 22.66 -26.82
CA ASN A 40 -27.30 22.82 -27.89
C ASN A 40 -28.59 22.07 -27.56
N LEU A 41 -29.69 22.82 -27.38
CA LEU A 41 -31.00 22.28 -27.03
C LEU A 41 -31.61 21.39 -28.13
N SER A 42 -31.15 21.51 -29.37
CA SER A 42 -31.59 20.65 -30.48
C SER A 42 -30.92 19.27 -30.50
N GLN A 43 -29.81 19.10 -29.78
CA GLN A 43 -29.10 17.82 -29.69
C GLN A 43 -29.56 17.01 -28.47
N ARG A 44 -29.52 15.68 -28.56
CA ARG A 44 -29.85 14.83 -27.41
C ARG A 44 -28.83 15.02 -26.28
N ASN A 45 -29.37 15.13 -25.07
CA ASN A 45 -28.57 15.16 -23.84
C ASN A 45 -27.95 13.79 -23.54
N THR A 46 -26.90 13.78 -22.72
CA THR A 46 -26.13 12.58 -22.39
C THR A 46 -26.94 11.53 -21.63
N ASN A 47 -27.89 11.94 -20.79
CA ASN A 47 -28.72 11.02 -20.01
C ASN A 47 -29.66 10.20 -20.91
N ASN A 48 -30.30 10.85 -21.88
CA ASN A 48 -31.15 10.18 -22.86
C ASN A 48 -30.32 9.25 -23.74
N LEU A 49 -29.16 9.72 -24.22
CA LEU A 49 -28.24 8.89 -25.00
C LEU A 49 -27.73 7.66 -24.23
N TYR A 50 -27.49 7.82 -22.92
CA TYR A 50 -27.16 6.70 -22.03
C TYR A 50 -28.28 5.67 -21.98
N HIS A 51 -29.52 6.10 -21.70
CA HIS A 51 -30.67 5.19 -21.61
C HIS A 51 -30.98 4.53 -22.95
N ASP A 52 -30.92 5.26 -24.06
CA ASP A 52 -31.11 4.73 -25.40
C ASP A 52 -30.07 3.64 -25.69
N LEU A 53 -28.78 3.95 -25.51
CA LEU A 53 -27.70 3.00 -25.77
C LEU A 53 -27.82 1.76 -24.88
N ASN A 54 -28.08 1.94 -23.58
CA ASN A 54 -28.28 0.83 -22.65
C ASN A 54 -29.47 -0.04 -23.08
N HIS A 55 -30.61 0.57 -23.39
CA HIS A 55 -31.81 -0.14 -23.84
C HIS A 55 -31.55 -0.91 -25.14
N MET A 56 -30.80 -0.33 -26.08
CA MET A 56 -30.45 -0.98 -27.33
C MET A 56 -29.54 -2.19 -27.13
N ILE A 57 -28.61 -2.14 -26.18
CA ILE A 57 -27.72 -3.27 -25.84
C ILE A 57 -28.51 -4.37 -25.11
N LEU A 58 -29.30 -4.00 -24.11
CA LEU A 58 -30.12 -4.95 -23.33
C LEU A 58 -31.18 -5.66 -24.19
N ASN A 59 -31.63 -5.03 -25.28
CA ASN A 59 -32.56 -5.60 -26.25
C ASN A 59 -31.91 -5.89 -27.60
N LYS A 60 -30.60 -6.21 -27.62
CA LYS A 60 -29.78 -6.36 -28.84
C LYS A 60 -30.46 -7.16 -29.96
N GLN A 61 -31.16 -8.24 -29.61
CA GLN A 61 -31.89 -9.10 -30.55
C GLN A 61 -32.98 -8.39 -31.37
N TYR A 62 -33.53 -7.28 -30.87
CA TYR A 62 -34.60 -6.50 -31.52
C TYR A 62 -34.13 -5.15 -32.05
N THR A 63 -32.90 -4.73 -31.75
CA THR A 63 -32.39 -3.41 -32.13
C THR A 63 -31.38 -3.49 -33.26
N VAL A 64 -31.10 -2.34 -33.89
CA VAL A 64 -30.15 -2.23 -35.00
C VAL A 64 -28.72 -2.60 -34.57
N ILE A 65 -28.40 -2.64 -33.26
CA ILE A 65 -27.09 -3.05 -32.75
C ILE A 65 -26.68 -4.44 -33.25
N SER A 66 -27.63 -5.38 -33.35
CA SER A 66 -27.36 -6.74 -33.85
C SER A 66 -26.93 -6.79 -35.33
N LYS A 67 -27.26 -5.76 -36.13
CA LYS A 67 -26.96 -5.72 -37.57
C LYS A 67 -25.52 -5.30 -37.89
N TYR A 68 -24.78 -4.76 -36.93
CA TYR A 68 -23.41 -4.28 -37.14
C TYR A 68 -22.39 -5.26 -36.56
N GLN A 69 -21.36 -5.60 -37.35
CA GLN A 69 -20.37 -6.65 -37.05
C GLN A 69 -19.76 -6.57 -35.64
N TYR A 70 -19.33 -5.39 -35.19
CA TYR A 70 -18.70 -5.23 -33.88
C TYR A 70 -19.70 -4.93 -32.76
N ALA A 71 -20.80 -4.24 -33.08
CA ALA A 71 -21.80 -3.88 -32.08
C ALA A 71 -22.64 -5.11 -31.68
N SER A 72 -22.78 -6.10 -32.56
CA SER A 72 -23.45 -7.37 -32.27
C SER A 72 -22.71 -8.21 -31.21
N LEU A 73 -21.42 -7.95 -30.97
CA LEU A 73 -20.60 -8.61 -29.95
C LEU A 73 -20.81 -8.04 -28.53
N LEU A 74 -21.50 -6.91 -28.39
CA LEU A 74 -21.76 -6.31 -27.08
C LEU A 74 -22.59 -7.25 -26.20
N ASP A 75 -22.22 -7.36 -24.93
CA ASP A 75 -22.91 -8.23 -23.98
C ASP A 75 -24.28 -7.64 -23.60
N GLN A 76 -25.33 -8.38 -23.97
CA GLN A 76 -26.72 -8.02 -23.69
C GLN A 76 -27.03 -8.07 -22.19
N SER A 77 -26.36 -8.91 -21.41
CA SER A 77 -26.55 -9.02 -19.96
C SER A 77 -25.83 -7.91 -19.18
N TYR A 78 -24.75 -7.35 -19.75
CA TYR A 78 -23.97 -6.29 -19.12
C TYR A 78 -24.58 -4.89 -19.35
N GLY A 79 -25.01 -4.59 -20.59
CA GLY A 79 -25.58 -3.30 -20.95
C GLY A 79 -24.55 -2.17 -21.10
N TYR A 80 -25.00 -0.91 -20.96
CA TYR A 80 -24.12 0.26 -20.84
C TYR A 80 -24.20 0.80 -19.41
N LYS A 81 -23.08 0.74 -18.69
CA LYS A 81 -22.97 1.16 -17.29
C LYS A 81 -22.28 2.51 -17.21
N LEU A 82 -22.83 3.40 -16.38
CA LEU A 82 -22.09 4.59 -15.97
C LEU A 82 -20.95 4.13 -15.05
N ASN A 83 -19.79 4.76 -15.19
CA ASN A 83 -18.74 4.61 -14.18
C ASN A 83 -19.33 5.01 -12.83
N ALA A 84 -19.23 4.11 -11.86
CA ALA A 84 -19.79 4.32 -10.54
C ALA A 84 -19.28 5.64 -9.97
N GLY A 85 -20.21 6.46 -9.46
CA GLY A 85 -19.83 7.68 -8.77
C GLY A 85 -19.05 7.38 -7.50
N ILE A 86 -18.25 8.32 -7.00
CA ILE A 86 -17.51 8.19 -5.73
C ILE A 86 -18.43 7.69 -4.59
N LYS A 87 -19.66 8.19 -4.55
CA LYS A 87 -20.68 7.80 -3.56
C LYS A 87 -21.06 6.31 -3.65
N GLU A 88 -21.19 5.77 -4.86
CA GLU A 88 -21.55 4.37 -5.08
C GLU A 88 -20.39 3.46 -4.71
N ILE A 89 -19.17 3.82 -5.15
CA ILE A 89 -17.94 3.13 -4.79
C ILE A 89 -17.78 3.03 -3.27
N ILE A 90 -18.02 4.13 -2.55
CA ILE A 90 -17.97 4.16 -1.08
C ILE A 90 -19.05 3.26 -0.47
N ARG A 91 -20.28 3.34 -0.97
CA ARG A 91 -21.41 2.56 -0.44
C ARG A 91 -21.19 1.06 -0.61
N ASP A 92 -20.73 0.66 -1.78
CA ASP A 92 -20.60 -0.76 -2.15
C ASP A 92 -19.39 -1.40 -1.45
N ASN A 93 -18.43 -0.60 -1.00
CA ASN A 93 -17.23 -1.04 -0.29
C ASN A 93 -17.17 -0.55 1.17
N LYS A 94 -18.32 -0.18 1.76
CA LYS A 94 -18.40 0.43 3.10
C LYS A 94 -17.68 -0.38 4.18
N GLU A 95 -17.75 -1.71 4.13
CA GLU A 95 -17.15 -2.59 5.13
C GLU A 95 -15.62 -2.59 5.03
N THR A 96 -15.08 -2.56 3.80
CA THR A 96 -13.64 -2.46 3.55
C THR A 96 -13.10 -1.11 3.98
N ILE A 97 -13.82 -0.01 3.69
CA ILE A 97 -13.46 1.34 4.13
C ILE A 97 -13.48 1.43 5.66
N LEU A 98 -14.56 0.97 6.28
CA LEU A 98 -14.72 0.99 7.73
C LEU A 98 -13.60 0.19 8.42
N SER A 99 -13.29 -1.01 7.90
CA SER A 99 -12.18 -1.83 8.38
C SER A 99 -10.84 -1.10 8.29
N ALA A 100 -10.54 -0.49 7.13
CA ALA A 100 -9.30 0.28 6.95
C ALA A 100 -9.19 1.47 7.91
N ILE A 101 -10.28 2.20 8.13
CA ILE A 101 -10.34 3.32 9.09
C ILE A 101 -10.12 2.82 10.52
N VAL A 102 -10.77 1.72 10.92
CA VAL A 102 -10.62 1.13 12.25
C VAL A 102 -9.18 0.67 12.49
N VAL A 103 -8.56 0.00 11.52
CA VAL A 103 -7.15 -0.43 11.62
C VAL A 103 -6.23 0.78 11.76
N LEU A 104 -6.41 1.81 10.92
CA LEU A 104 -5.61 3.03 10.99
C LEU A 104 -5.78 3.75 12.34
N PHE A 105 -7.01 3.81 12.85
CA PHE A 105 -7.32 4.39 14.15
C PHE A 105 -6.64 3.62 15.30
N ILE A 106 -6.64 2.29 15.25
CA ILE A 106 -5.92 1.45 16.23
C ILE A 106 -4.42 1.73 16.19
N ILE A 107 -3.82 1.81 15.00
CA ILE A 107 -2.38 2.12 14.84
C ILE A 107 -2.05 3.47 15.50
N ILE A 108 -2.88 4.50 15.25
CA ILE A 108 -2.71 5.83 15.85
C ILE A 108 -2.87 5.79 17.36
N LEU A 109 -3.88 5.08 17.89
CA LEU A 109 -4.08 4.95 19.33
C LEU A 109 -2.90 4.26 20.02
N VAL A 110 -2.37 3.18 19.44
CA VAL A 110 -1.20 2.47 19.99
C VAL A 110 0.03 3.36 19.98
N PHE A 111 0.24 4.13 18.90
CA PHE A 111 1.33 5.10 18.81
C PHE A 111 1.21 6.20 19.88
N LEU A 112 0.04 6.83 20.00
CA LEU A 112 -0.20 7.88 20.99
C LEU A 112 -0.06 7.36 22.43
N TRP A 113 -0.54 6.14 22.68
CA TRP A 113 -0.40 5.51 23.98
C TRP A 113 1.06 5.21 24.33
N ALA A 114 1.84 4.67 23.38
CA ALA A 114 3.26 4.41 23.57
C ALA A 114 4.04 5.70 23.82
N LYS A 115 3.76 6.75 23.05
CA LYS A 115 4.35 8.08 23.23
C LYS A 115 4.07 8.64 24.62
N ARG A 116 2.79 8.68 25.03
CA ARG A 116 2.39 9.20 26.36
C ARG A 116 3.01 8.41 27.51
N LYS A 117 3.16 7.09 27.34
CA LYS A 117 3.77 6.25 28.38
C LYS A 117 5.28 6.45 28.47
N GLY A 118 5.96 6.71 27.35
CA GLY A 118 7.36 7.13 27.33
C GLY A 118 7.56 8.42 28.13
N GLU A 119 6.78 9.45 27.81
CA GLU A 119 6.81 10.75 28.50
C GLU A 119 6.61 10.62 30.02
N ARG A 120 5.67 9.77 30.47
CA ARG A 120 5.41 9.59 31.91
C ARG A 120 6.53 8.86 32.66
N ASN A 121 7.31 8.03 31.98
CA ASN A 121 8.47 7.38 32.61
C ASN A 121 9.64 8.35 32.73
N LYS A 122 9.75 9.35 31.83
CA LYS A 122 10.75 10.42 31.87
C LYS A 122 10.62 11.31 33.11
N ASP A 123 9.40 11.64 33.52
CA ASP A 123 9.14 12.46 34.73
C ASP A 123 9.66 11.81 36.05
N ASN A 124 10.10 10.55 36.03
CA ASN A 124 10.62 9.84 37.20
C ASN A 124 12.15 9.61 37.18
N GLU A 125 12.86 9.93 36.09
CA GLU A 125 14.31 9.76 35.98
C GLU A 125 14.99 11.12 35.69
N ASP A 126 15.68 11.68 36.69
CA ASP A 126 16.43 12.93 36.55
C ASP A 126 17.62 12.79 35.56
N ASN A 127 17.70 13.75 34.63
CA ASN A 127 18.86 14.24 33.87
C ASN A 127 19.63 13.27 32.94
N GLU A 128 19.18 13.19 31.69
CA GLU A 128 19.99 13.05 30.44
C GLU A 128 19.07 13.41 29.27
N GLU A 129 18.71 14.69 29.15
CA GLU A 129 17.45 15.08 28.50
C GLU A 129 17.47 15.16 26.97
N ASN A 130 18.61 15.27 26.29
CA ASN A 130 18.60 15.47 24.83
C ASN A 130 18.80 14.18 24.01
N GLU A 131 19.78 13.34 24.34
CA GLU A 131 20.04 12.11 23.58
C GLU A 131 18.96 11.03 23.81
N LYS A 132 18.41 10.92 25.03
CA LYS A 132 17.28 10.03 25.34
C LYS A 132 16.02 10.40 24.56
N ASN A 133 15.74 11.70 24.34
CA ASN A 133 14.52 12.13 23.63
C ASN A 133 14.54 11.70 22.16
N GLU A 134 15.68 11.83 21.49
CA GLU A 134 15.80 11.48 20.07
C GLU A 134 15.73 9.97 19.85
N ASP A 135 16.39 9.18 20.72
CA ASP A 135 16.31 7.72 20.68
C ASP A 135 14.90 7.22 20.99
N GLU A 136 14.18 7.82 21.94
CA GLU A 136 12.79 7.46 22.25
C GLU A 136 11.79 7.88 21.17
N GLU A 137 11.96 9.05 20.54
CA GLU A 137 11.11 9.49 19.44
C GLU A 137 11.31 8.60 18.19
N ARG A 138 12.57 8.26 17.88
CA ARG A 138 12.92 7.24 16.89
C ARG A 138 12.30 5.89 17.23
N SER A 139 12.27 5.54 18.51
CA SER A 139 11.72 4.28 18.98
C SER A 139 10.21 4.19 18.88
N ASN A 140 9.47 5.28 19.14
CA ASN A 140 8.01 5.27 19.04
C ASN A 140 7.56 5.34 17.57
N MET A 141 8.32 5.97 16.69
CA MET A 141 8.03 6.02 15.25
C MET A 141 8.03 4.63 14.60
N ILE A 142 8.72 3.64 15.18
CA ILE A 142 8.70 2.24 14.69
C ILE A 142 7.28 1.66 14.70
N ILE A 143 6.43 2.08 15.64
CA ILE A 143 5.05 1.58 15.79
C ILE A 143 4.23 1.95 14.57
N LEU A 144 4.34 3.22 14.15
CA LEU A 144 3.67 3.71 12.95
C LEU A 144 4.18 2.99 11.70
N LYS A 145 5.50 2.85 11.56
CA LYS A 145 6.10 2.14 10.43
C LYS A 145 5.63 0.68 10.34
N VAL A 146 5.64 -0.05 11.46
CA VAL A 146 5.23 -1.46 11.50
C VAL A 146 3.73 -1.59 11.22
N GLY A 147 2.90 -0.76 11.85
CA GLY A 147 1.46 -0.75 11.62
C GLY A 147 1.12 -0.48 10.16
N LEU A 148 1.75 0.52 9.55
CA LEU A 148 1.54 0.85 8.15
C LEU A 148 2.09 -0.23 7.21
N SER A 149 3.27 -0.80 7.50
CA SER A 149 3.86 -1.91 6.73
C SER A 149 2.97 -3.15 6.70
N LEU A 150 2.33 -3.49 7.83
CA LEU A 150 1.37 -4.60 7.90
C LEU A 150 0.09 -4.30 7.11
N MET A 151 -0.44 -3.08 7.22
CA MET A 151 -1.62 -2.65 6.47
C MET A 151 -1.36 -2.68 4.96
N ASP A 152 -0.22 -2.12 4.53
CA ASP A 152 0.21 -2.08 3.14
C ASP A 152 0.38 -3.49 2.57
N PHE A 153 1.02 -4.40 3.30
CA PHE A 153 1.15 -5.80 2.91
C PHE A 153 -0.20 -6.50 2.67
N VAL A 154 -1.17 -6.27 3.54
CA VAL A 154 -2.52 -6.84 3.39
C VAL A 154 -3.23 -6.25 2.16
N LEU A 155 -3.12 -4.94 1.96
CA LEU A 155 -3.73 -4.26 0.82
C LEU A 155 -3.08 -4.63 -0.51
N ASP A 156 -1.77 -4.85 -0.55
CA ASP A 156 -1.06 -5.37 -1.72
C ASP A 156 -1.54 -6.77 -2.09
N GLY A 157 -1.65 -7.67 -1.11
CA GLY A 157 -2.18 -9.01 -1.33
C GLY A 157 -3.63 -8.99 -1.82
N LEU A 158 -4.47 -8.13 -1.24
CA LEU A 158 -5.86 -7.95 -1.68
C LEU A 158 -5.95 -7.36 -3.09
N PHE A 159 -5.08 -6.40 -3.42
CA PHE A 159 -4.99 -5.83 -4.77
C PHE A 159 -4.65 -6.91 -5.79
N ILE A 160 -3.61 -7.70 -5.54
CA ILE A 160 -3.20 -8.77 -6.47
C ILE A 160 -4.34 -9.80 -6.64
N TYR A 161 -4.98 -10.19 -5.53
CA TYR A 161 -6.04 -11.21 -5.54
C TYR A 161 -7.32 -10.75 -6.25
N LYS A 162 -7.78 -9.52 -6.01
CA LYS A 162 -9.07 -9.03 -6.52
C LYS A 162 -8.98 -8.19 -7.79
N ASN A 163 -7.89 -7.47 -7.97
CA ASN A 163 -7.76 -6.42 -9.00
C ASN A 163 -6.56 -6.62 -9.92
N GLY A 164 -5.62 -7.49 -9.56
CA GLY A 164 -4.40 -7.70 -10.34
C GLY A 164 -4.67 -8.15 -11.78
N TYR A 165 -5.77 -8.87 -12.02
CA TYR A 165 -6.15 -9.36 -13.36
C TYR A 165 -6.93 -8.35 -14.21
N ASP A 166 -7.45 -7.27 -13.61
CA ASP A 166 -8.19 -6.22 -14.34
C ASP A 166 -7.32 -5.64 -15.46
N ILE A 167 -6.01 -5.54 -15.22
CA ILE A 167 -4.98 -5.14 -16.18
C ILE A 167 -3.92 -6.26 -16.24
N LYS A 168 -4.09 -7.21 -17.17
CA LYS A 168 -3.29 -8.45 -17.24
C LYS A 168 -1.77 -8.22 -17.19
N ILE A 169 -1.26 -7.15 -17.79
CA ILE A 169 0.18 -6.85 -17.82
C ILE A 169 0.75 -6.53 -16.42
N LEU A 170 -0.09 -6.11 -15.46
CA LEU A 170 0.34 -5.78 -14.10
C LEU A 170 0.31 -6.99 -13.15
N PHE A 171 -0.47 -8.03 -13.46
CA PHE A 171 -0.64 -9.17 -12.55
C PHE A 171 0.68 -9.84 -12.19
N ILE A 172 1.45 -10.26 -13.21
CA ILE A 172 2.70 -11.00 -13.02
C ILE A 172 3.75 -10.13 -12.30
N PRO A 173 4.05 -8.88 -12.73
CA PRO A 173 4.97 -8.02 -12.00
C PRO A 173 4.59 -7.80 -10.54
N SER A 174 3.31 -7.52 -10.26
CA SER A 174 2.83 -7.30 -8.89
C SER A 174 3.03 -8.53 -8.01
N LEU A 175 2.66 -9.71 -8.52
CA LEU A 175 2.80 -10.97 -7.80
C LEU A 175 4.26 -11.32 -7.52
N VAL A 176 5.14 -11.16 -8.53
CA VAL A 176 6.56 -11.49 -8.40
C VAL A 176 7.23 -10.57 -7.39
N ILE A 177 7.02 -9.25 -7.48
CA ILE A 177 7.60 -8.27 -6.55
C ILE A 177 7.12 -8.55 -5.12
N PHE A 178 5.81 -8.72 -4.93
CA PHE A 178 5.22 -9.00 -3.63
C PHE A 178 5.76 -10.30 -3.03
N ALA A 179 5.70 -11.41 -3.76
CA ALA A 179 6.12 -12.71 -3.26
C ALA A 179 7.63 -12.77 -2.99
N PHE A 180 8.44 -12.26 -3.92
CA PHE A 180 9.89 -12.24 -3.78
C PHE A 180 10.31 -11.43 -2.55
N ALA A 181 9.83 -10.19 -2.42
CA ALA A 181 10.18 -9.34 -1.27
C ALA A 181 9.75 -9.97 0.05
N SER A 182 8.57 -10.59 0.08
CA SER A 182 8.03 -11.23 1.29
C SER A 182 8.88 -12.39 1.77
N ILE A 183 9.22 -13.30 0.85
CA ILE A 183 10.03 -14.48 1.14
C ILE A 183 11.45 -14.05 1.52
N PHE A 184 12.04 -13.13 0.76
CA PHE A 184 13.39 -12.63 1.00
C PHE A 184 13.52 -11.98 2.38
N ASN A 185 12.59 -11.08 2.74
CA ASN A 185 12.60 -10.43 4.05
C ASN A 185 12.41 -11.42 5.20
N LEU A 186 11.55 -12.43 5.05
CA LEU A 186 11.35 -13.46 6.07
C LEU A 186 12.62 -14.31 6.28
N ILE A 187 13.29 -14.72 5.20
CA ILE A 187 14.55 -15.48 5.27
C ILE A 187 15.63 -14.66 5.97
N LEU A 188 15.76 -13.38 5.61
CA LEU A 188 16.72 -12.48 6.26
C LEU A 188 16.41 -12.29 7.74
N ALA A 189 15.15 -12.05 8.09
CA ALA A 189 14.75 -11.88 9.49
C ALA A 189 15.06 -13.12 10.33
N LEU A 190 14.72 -14.32 9.82
CA LEU A 190 15.08 -15.59 10.46
C LEU A 190 16.60 -15.73 10.62
N SER A 191 17.37 -15.41 9.57
CA SER A 191 18.83 -15.50 9.58
C SER A 191 19.46 -14.58 10.63
N LEU A 192 18.95 -13.35 10.78
CA LEU A 192 19.43 -12.38 11.77
C LEU A 192 19.12 -12.83 13.20
N ILE A 193 17.91 -13.33 13.45
CA ILE A 193 17.54 -13.86 14.78
C ILE A 193 18.40 -15.07 15.15
N ILE A 194 18.63 -15.97 14.19
CA ILE A 194 19.51 -17.14 14.38
C ILE A 194 20.94 -16.68 14.67
N TYR A 195 21.47 -15.75 13.88
CA TYR A 195 22.82 -15.20 14.07
C TYR A 195 23.00 -14.61 15.47
N GLU A 196 22.08 -13.76 15.91
CA GLU A 196 22.10 -13.14 17.24
C GLU A 196 21.99 -14.19 18.36
N ASN A 197 21.12 -15.21 18.21
CA ASN A 197 20.98 -16.29 19.18
C ASN A 197 22.26 -17.12 19.35
N PHE A 198 23.04 -17.33 18.28
CA PHE A 198 24.28 -18.10 18.35
C PHE A 198 25.50 -17.29 18.78
N LYS A 199 25.53 -15.99 18.53
CA LYS A 199 26.72 -15.15 18.74
C LYS A 199 26.64 -14.29 20.00
N HIS A 200 25.47 -14.09 20.59
CA HIS A 200 25.28 -13.13 21.68
C HIS A 200 24.44 -13.67 22.85
N ASP A 201 25.11 -13.91 23.98
CA ASP A 201 24.47 -14.52 25.17
C ASP A 201 23.34 -13.67 25.75
N LYS A 202 23.50 -12.34 25.81
CA LYS A 202 22.43 -11.43 26.28
C LYS A 202 21.17 -11.53 25.43
N PHE A 203 21.33 -11.56 24.10
CA PHE A 203 20.19 -11.74 23.20
C PHE A 203 19.56 -13.11 23.36
N LYS A 204 20.36 -14.18 23.45
CA LYS A 204 19.91 -15.55 23.68
C LYS A 204 19.10 -15.68 24.97
N GLU A 205 19.54 -15.07 26.07
CA GLU A 205 18.80 -15.07 27.33
C GLU A 205 17.48 -14.32 27.22
N TRP A 206 17.48 -13.17 26.55
CA TRP A 206 16.26 -12.41 26.28
C TRP A 206 15.28 -13.20 25.40
N LEU A 207 15.77 -13.88 24.35
CA LEU A 207 14.98 -14.68 23.42
C LEU A 207 14.31 -15.85 24.12
N LYS A 208 15.01 -16.53 25.04
CA LYS A 208 14.42 -17.61 25.87
C LYS A 208 13.21 -17.13 26.67
N LYS A 209 13.23 -15.89 27.16
CA LYS A 209 12.15 -15.30 27.97
C LYS A 209 11.00 -14.76 27.11
N ASN A 210 11.28 -14.34 25.88
CA ASN A 210 10.33 -13.62 25.01
C ASN A 210 10.13 -14.28 23.63
N SER A 211 10.27 -15.60 23.55
CA SER A 211 10.31 -16.36 22.28
C SER A 211 9.06 -16.20 21.42
N ILE A 212 7.88 -16.07 22.04
CA ILE A 212 6.61 -15.84 21.35
C ILE A 212 6.64 -14.48 20.64
N VAL A 213 7.03 -13.42 21.36
CA VAL A 213 7.10 -12.06 20.81
C VAL A 213 8.12 -12.00 19.68
N ALA A 214 9.31 -12.57 19.89
CA ALA A 214 10.33 -12.64 18.85
C ALA A 214 9.84 -13.37 17.60
N SER A 215 9.16 -14.51 17.75
CA SER A 215 8.61 -15.28 16.62
C SER A 215 7.57 -14.49 15.84
N ILE A 216 6.65 -13.79 16.52
CA ILE A 216 5.61 -12.97 15.88
C ILE A 216 6.25 -11.87 15.04
N PHE A 217 7.19 -11.09 15.59
CA PHE A 217 7.82 -10.01 14.85
C PHE A 217 8.79 -10.50 13.77
N THR A 218 9.36 -11.70 13.93
CA THR A 218 10.11 -12.36 12.86
C THR A 218 9.20 -12.71 11.68
N LEU A 219 7.99 -13.24 11.96
CA LEU A 219 7.00 -13.52 10.91
C LEU A 219 6.51 -12.22 10.24
N PHE A 220 6.19 -11.19 11.03
CA PHE A 220 5.78 -9.88 10.50
C PHE A 220 6.87 -9.18 9.70
N SER A 221 8.14 -9.56 9.92
CA SER A 221 9.25 -9.06 9.12
C SER A 221 9.20 -9.55 7.67
N ALA A 222 8.33 -10.50 7.30
CA ALA A 222 8.01 -10.75 5.90
C ALA A 222 7.57 -9.47 5.17
N THR A 223 6.92 -8.53 5.85
CA THR A 223 6.50 -7.25 5.24
C THR A 223 7.69 -6.35 4.92
N ASN A 224 8.60 -6.21 5.88
CA ASN A 224 9.86 -5.48 5.82
C ASN A 224 10.74 -5.93 7.01
N VAL A 225 12.02 -6.21 6.77
CA VAL A 225 12.96 -6.62 7.83
C VAL A 225 13.13 -5.56 8.94
N GLU A 226 12.84 -4.29 8.66
CA GLU A 226 12.87 -3.20 9.66
C GLU A 226 11.91 -3.44 10.82
N VAL A 227 10.87 -4.28 10.64
CA VAL A 227 9.95 -4.69 11.70
C VAL A 227 10.68 -5.33 12.89
N LEU A 228 11.85 -5.94 12.69
CA LEU A 228 12.67 -6.46 13.78
C LEU A 228 13.13 -5.40 14.78
N ASN A 229 13.22 -4.12 14.38
CA ASN A 229 13.57 -3.03 15.29
C ASN A 229 12.51 -2.81 16.38
N VAL A 230 11.30 -3.36 16.23
CA VAL A 230 10.32 -3.42 17.33
C VAL A 230 10.90 -4.15 18.53
N LEU A 231 11.70 -5.20 18.33
CA LEU A 231 12.26 -5.98 19.41
C LEU A 231 13.27 -5.20 20.25
N THR A 232 13.90 -4.15 19.70
CA THR A 232 14.90 -3.31 20.40
C THR A 232 14.33 -1.95 20.84
N SER A 233 13.09 -1.64 20.46
CA SER A 233 12.49 -0.30 20.60
C SER A 233 11.94 0.05 21.99
N LYS A 234 11.99 -0.85 22.96
CA LYS A 234 11.51 -0.63 24.34
C LYS A 234 10.10 -0.02 24.41
N ILE A 235 9.20 -0.34 23.46
CA ILE A 235 7.85 0.26 23.36
C ILE A 235 7.16 0.25 24.73
N GLY A 236 6.74 1.42 25.19
CA GLY A 236 6.04 1.59 26.46
C GLY A 236 6.78 1.06 27.69
N GLY A 237 8.12 0.96 27.63
CA GLY A 237 8.99 0.46 28.69
C GLY A 237 8.91 -1.05 28.95
N PHE A 238 8.29 -1.84 28.06
CA PHE A 238 8.17 -3.29 28.28
C PHE A 238 9.48 -4.03 27.98
N LYS A 239 9.88 -4.92 28.90
CA LYS A 239 11.07 -5.78 28.76
C LYS A 239 10.99 -6.73 27.55
N MET A 240 9.78 -7.03 27.06
CA MET A 240 9.57 -7.84 25.86
C MET A 240 9.92 -7.11 24.54
N PHE A 241 10.23 -5.82 24.60
CA PHE A 241 10.72 -5.01 23.49
C PHE A 241 12.11 -4.44 23.76
N SER A 242 12.84 -4.99 24.74
CA SER A 242 14.17 -4.51 25.11
C SER A 242 15.27 -5.52 24.73
N ALA A 243 15.16 -6.13 23.54
CA ALA A 243 16.22 -6.98 23.01
C ALA A 243 17.50 -6.16 22.80
N THR A 244 18.64 -6.83 22.91
CA THR A 244 19.95 -6.21 22.69
C THR A 244 20.56 -6.79 21.43
N PHE A 245 20.29 -6.18 20.27
CA PHE A 245 21.00 -6.50 19.04
C PHE A 245 22.39 -5.87 19.02
N LYS A 246 23.32 -6.50 18.31
CA LYS A 246 24.62 -5.88 18.01
C LYS A 246 24.42 -4.66 17.10
N LYS A 247 25.24 -3.63 17.27
CA LYS A 247 25.27 -2.44 16.36
C LYS A 247 25.35 -2.85 14.88
N ASN A 248 26.15 -3.88 14.57
CA ASN A 248 26.28 -4.40 13.21
C ASN A 248 24.95 -4.97 12.66
N THR A 249 24.18 -5.66 13.49
CA THR A 249 22.87 -6.21 13.13
C THR A 249 21.86 -5.09 12.90
N ILE A 250 21.83 -4.06 13.74
CA ILE A 250 20.99 -2.87 13.56
C ILE A 250 21.33 -2.16 12.24
N SER A 251 22.62 -1.98 11.95
CA SER A 251 23.09 -1.42 10.67
C SER A 251 22.68 -2.29 9.47
N THR A 252 22.77 -3.62 9.62
CA THR A 252 22.37 -4.57 8.57
C THR A 252 20.86 -4.48 8.31
N ILE A 253 20.03 -4.42 9.35
CA ILE A 253 18.58 -4.22 9.23
C ILE A 253 18.28 -2.90 8.49
N PHE A 254 18.98 -1.81 8.83
CA PHE A 254 18.81 -0.53 8.15
C PHE A 254 19.10 -0.64 6.64
N TRP A 255 20.26 -1.18 6.25
CA TRP A 255 20.63 -1.32 4.84
C TRP A 255 19.71 -2.26 4.07
N LEU A 256 19.30 -3.38 4.67
CA LEU A 256 18.31 -4.28 4.07
C LEU A 256 16.96 -3.58 3.86
N SER A 257 16.53 -2.74 4.80
CA SER A 257 15.34 -1.90 4.64
C SER A 257 15.50 -0.88 3.49
N VAL A 258 16.69 -0.29 3.30
CA VAL A 258 16.95 0.60 2.15
C VAL A 258 16.82 -0.17 0.84
N THR A 259 17.37 -1.38 0.76
CA THR A 259 17.23 -2.25 -0.42
C THR A 259 15.76 -2.61 -0.67
N ASN A 260 15.02 -3.00 0.37
CA ASN A 260 13.59 -3.32 0.25
C ASN A 260 12.77 -2.12 -0.26
N PHE A 261 13.07 -0.91 0.22
CA PHE A 261 12.40 0.31 -0.24
C PHE A 261 12.56 0.53 -1.75
N ILE A 262 13.77 0.30 -2.29
CA ILE A 262 14.05 0.49 -3.72
C ILE A 262 13.44 -0.64 -4.56
N VAL A 263 13.52 -1.89 -4.09
CA VAL A 263 13.13 -3.08 -4.88
C VAL A 263 11.63 -3.40 -4.77
N LYS A 264 10.99 -3.06 -3.65
CA LYS A 264 9.58 -3.35 -3.39
C LYS A 264 8.73 -2.08 -3.43
N ASP A 265 8.99 -1.14 -2.51
CA ASP A 265 8.03 -0.06 -2.23
C ASP A 265 7.90 0.92 -3.42
N ILE A 266 9.01 1.30 -4.07
CA ILE A 266 8.98 2.18 -5.25
C ILE A 266 8.29 1.48 -6.45
N PRO A 267 8.68 0.26 -6.87
CA PRO A 267 8.00 -0.46 -7.94
C PRO A 267 6.51 -0.69 -7.66
N GLN A 268 6.16 -1.06 -6.42
CA GLN A 268 4.77 -1.27 -6.01
C GLN A 268 3.95 0.01 -6.15
N PHE A 269 4.47 1.14 -5.66
CA PHE A 269 3.83 2.44 -5.86
C PHE A 269 3.64 2.78 -7.35
N GLY A 270 4.65 2.51 -8.18
CA GLY A 270 4.57 2.71 -9.64
C GLY A 270 3.46 1.86 -10.29
N ILE A 271 3.34 0.60 -9.88
CA ILE A 271 2.27 -0.31 -10.33
C ILE A 271 0.89 0.24 -9.95
N GLN A 272 0.71 0.70 -8.70
CA GLN A 272 -0.58 1.23 -8.23
C GLN A 272 -0.95 2.54 -8.95
N ALA A 273 0.02 3.43 -9.17
CA ALA A 273 -0.18 4.66 -9.93
C ALA A 273 -0.53 4.38 -11.41
N TYR A 274 0.12 3.38 -12.02
CA TYR A 274 -0.22 2.95 -13.37
C TYR A 274 -1.62 2.32 -13.42
N TYR A 275 -1.96 1.46 -12.46
CA TYR A 275 -3.28 0.83 -12.39
C TYR A 275 -4.39 1.88 -12.35
N ILE A 276 -4.31 2.88 -11.45
CA ILE A 276 -5.41 3.83 -11.25
C ILE A 276 -5.62 4.78 -12.43
N THR A 277 -4.59 4.96 -13.27
CA THR A 277 -4.65 5.78 -14.48
C THR A 277 -5.19 5.02 -15.69
N HIS A 278 -5.14 3.68 -15.67
CA HIS A 278 -5.53 2.82 -16.80
C HIS A 278 -6.83 2.03 -16.55
N VAL A 279 -7.26 1.86 -15.31
CA VAL A 279 -8.52 1.18 -14.98
C VAL A 279 -9.73 1.99 -15.48
N ILE A 280 -10.75 1.30 -15.96
CA ILE A 280 -12.01 1.90 -16.43
C ILE A 280 -13.02 1.99 -15.29
N SER A 281 -13.13 0.90 -14.52
CA SER A 281 -14.04 0.78 -13.37
C SER A 281 -13.26 0.87 -12.07
N TYR A 282 -13.43 1.97 -11.34
CA TYR A 282 -12.74 2.21 -10.07
C TYR A 282 -13.21 1.26 -8.96
N ASN A 283 -12.27 0.83 -8.13
CA ASN A 283 -12.49 0.03 -6.93
C ASN A 283 -11.77 0.67 -5.74
N VAL A 284 -12.30 0.47 -4.54
CA VAL A 284 -11.73 1.02 -3.29
C VAL A 284 -10.40 0.38 -2.94
N ILE A 285 -10.20 -0.91 -3.21
CA ILE A 285 -8.97 -1.60 -2.80
C ILE A 285 -7.73 -0.97 -3.45
N PRO A 286 -7.63 -0.83 -4.79
CA PRO A 286 -6.51 -0.15 -5.44
C PRO A 286 -6.30 1.29 -4.95
N PHE A 287 -7.37 2.02 -4.62
CA PHE A 287 -7.26 3.35 -4.05
C PHE A 287 -6.60 3.34 -2.65
N LEU A 288 -7.06 2.45 -1.77
CA LEU A 288 -6.47 2.29 -0.44
C LEU A 288 -5.00 1.83 -0.54
N THR A 289 -4.70 0.88 -1.42
CA THR A 289 -3.33 0.42 -1.68
C THR A 289 -2.45 1.57 -2.16
N LEU A 290 -2.92 2.40 -3.10
CA LEU A 290 -2.16 3.58 -3.55
C LEU A 290 -1.89 4.57 -2.40
N VAL A 291 -2.88 4.82 -1.54
CA VAL A 291 -2.72 5.70 -0.38
C VAL A 291 -1.70 5.14 0.60
N THR A 292 -1.75 3.84 0.93
CA THR A 292 -0.79 3.23 1.86
C THR A 292 0.60 3.15 1.28
N SER A 293 0.75 2.78 0.01
CA SER A 293 2.07 2.76 -0.65
C SER A 293 2.66 4.17 -0.75
N SER A 294 1.85 5.19 -1.01
CA SER A 294 2.29 6.60 -0.98
C SER A 294 2.79 7.00 0.41
N ALA A 295 2.02 6.66 1.45
CA ALA A 295 2.40 6.95 2.82
C ALA A 295 3.68 6.20 3.25
N MET A 296 3.84 4.93 2.85
CA MET A 296 5.05 4.15 3.07
C MET A 296 6.26 4.79 2.39
N VAL A 297 6.13 5.23 1.13
CA VAL A 297 7.21 5.92 0.41
C VAL A 297 7.62 7.19 1.16
N VAL A 298 6.65 8.03 1.56
CA VAL A 298 6.93 9.26 2.31
C VAL A 298 7.63 8.96 3.65
N LEU A 299 7.12 8.01 4.44
CA LEU A 299 7.73 7.64 5.72
C LEU A 299 9.14 7.07 5.57
N ASN A 300 9.38 6.28 4.52
CA ASN A 300 10.70 5.74 4.22
C ASN A 300 11.68 6.84 3.81
N VAL A 301 11.27 7.76 2.94
CA VAL A 301 12.09 8.90 2.53
C VAL A 301 12.45 9.75 3.74
N ILE A 302 11.46 10.19 4.52
CA ILE A 302 11.70 11.03 5.71
C ILE A 302 12.58 10.28 6.72
N GLY A 303 12.23 9.04 7.08
CA GLY A 303 12.93 8.30 8.11
C GLY A 303 14.36 7.92 7.73
N LYS A 304 14.63 7.62 6.45
CA LYS A 304 15.98 7.29 5.98
C LYS A 304 16.84 8.55 5.86
N LEU A 305 16.31 9.65 5.33
CA LEU A 305 17.03 10.93 5.27
C LEU A 305 17.40 11.43 6.68
N TYR A 306 16.45 11.37 7.61
CA TYR A 306 16.69 11.74 9.01
C TYR A 306 17.84 10.95 9.64
N ASN A 307 17.84 9.61 9.48
CA ASN A 307 18.92 8.77 10.00
C ASN A 307 20.29 9.08 9.36
N ILE A 308 20.33 9.40 8.06
CA ILE A 308 21.58 9.76 7.38
C ILE A 308 22.11 11.09 7.90
N ILE A 309 21.24 12.09 8.10
CA ILE A 309 21.62 13.40 8.61
C ILE A 309 22.24 13.28 10.00
N ILE A 310 21.61 12.51 10.91
CA ILE A 310 22.15 12.28 12.26
C ILE A 310 23.51 11.59 12.19
N GLU A 311 23.65 10.55 11.36
CA GLU A 311 24.92 9.84 11.23
C GLU A 311 26.03 10.76 10.70
N CYS A 312 25.71 11.66 9.77
CA CYS A 312 26.64 12.68 9.30
C CYS A 312 27.02 13.68 10.39
N GLN A 313 26.06 14.12 11.22
CA GLN A 313 26.33 15.05 12.33
C GLN A 313 27.24 14.42 13.39
N LYS A 314 27.02 13.14 13.73
CA LYS A 314 27.87 12.42 14.70
C LYS A 314 29.31 12.31 14.22
N ARG A 315 29.52 12.04 12.92
CA ARG A 315 30.87 11.98 12.33
C ARG A 315 31.58 13.34 12.34
N SER A 316 30.87 14.44 12.05
CA SER A 316 31.49 15.76 12.09
C SER A 316 31.94 16.17 13.50
N THR A 317 31.22 15.77 14.55
CA THR A 317 31.65 16.03 15.93
C THR A 317 32.83 15.16 16.38
N ASP A 318 32.90 13.90 15.91
CA ASP A 318 34.04 13.03 16.21
C ASP A 318 35.33 13.51 15.50
N ASP A 319 35.22 14.10 14.31
CA ASP A 319 36.36 14.64 13.55
C ASP A 319 36.89 15.98 14.15
N ASP A 320 36.03 16.81 14.76
CA ASP A 320 36.43 18.08 15.40
C ASP A 320 37.17 17.87 16.74
N ASP A 321 36.98 16.73 17.41
CA ASP A 321 37.66 16.39 18.68
C ASP A 321 39.06 15.76 18.48
N ASP A 322 39.39 15.27 17.27
CA ASP A 322 40.68 14.61 16.95
C ASP A 322 41.74 15.59 16.38
N ASP A 323 41.34 16.81 16.00
CA ASP A 323 42.24 17.88 15.53
C ASP A 323 42.76 18.81 16.66
N GLY A 324 42.50 18.44 17.91
CA GLY A 324 42.76 19.22 19.12
C GLY A 324 43.78 18.63 20.10
N ASP A 325 44.88 18.03 19.64
CA ASP A 325 46.03 17.63 20.48
C ASP A 325 47.40 18.08 19.92
#